data_AF-A0A7S3EXR8-F1
#
_entry.id   AF-A0A7S3EXR8-F1
#
_cell.length_a   1.000
_cell.length_b   1.000
_cell.length_c   1.000
_cell.angle_alpha   90.00
_cell.angle_beta   90.00
_cell.angle_gamma   90.00
#
_symmetry.space_group_name_H-M   'P 1'
#
loop_
_entity.id
_entity.type
_entity.pdbx_description
1 polymer ?
#
loop_
_entity_poly.entity_id
_entity_poly.type
_entity_poly.pdbx_seq_one_letter_code
_entity_poly.pdbx_strand_id
1 'polypeptide(L)'
;MPQVQAEDAMAMGATTTRDSRPSIGSETRRELIEVFGEGLPKLLLLLVASFVLMVQAMIHAGQRPSDGFILFAVAMSIISLSLTIGFLTFGKRRPTEFASRTIEIKDYSFSMAQAFALFMTFWWGLGAFLLTFYKPYQVPSNAYIAIWVGFVSALLYLAGAYSSAAGSAFRTFSEITVEPSVAALYGLIAASVVVFFSALGYLSFWTGNFALIISIISFAMSGLTYFMLQKQRLTKGQAKASAAFLLVIWTLAVFFLTFDLDVEKDFATSYLVLNQTVVLHENHMDAFTKGGNGYLATWAGAFSAFAFIYNEFVGVPINFKRTFRDSFAVRWNGGEV
;
A
#
# COMPACT_ATOMS: atom_id res chain seq x y z
N MET A 1 74.25 -35.03 -23.53
CA MET A 1 74.06 -35.00 -22.06
C MET A 1 74.03 -33.55 -21.61
N PRO A 2 73.16 -33.10 -20.69
CA PRO A 2 71.75 -33.48 -20.39
C PRO A 2 70.81 -32.26 -20.63
N GLN A 3 69.56 -32.46 -21.09
CA GLN A 3 68.35 -32.61 -20.26
C GLN A 3 68.18 -31.53 -19.17
N VAL A 4 67.41 -30.46 -19.42
CA VAL A 4 66.48 -29.82 -18.45
C VAL A 4 65.53 -28.91 -19.24
N GLN A 5 64.40 -29.41 -19.75
CA GLN A 5 63.28 -28.57 -20.21
C GLN A 5 62.08 -29.48 -20.56
N ALA A 6 61.44 -30.09 -19.56
CA ALA A 6 60.23 -30.90 -19.81
C ALA A 6 59.28 -31.11 -18.61
N GLU A 7 59.48 -30.52 -17.43
CA GLU A 7 58.63 -30.87 -16.26
C GLU A 7 57.62 -29.81 -15.80
N ASP A 8 57.69 -28.55 -16.23
CA ASP A 8 56.75 -27.50 -15.73
C ASP A 8 55.45 -27.34 -16.55
N ALA A 9 55.19 -28.19 -17.55
CA ALA A 9 54.00 -28.11 -18.39
C ALA A 9 52.82 -29.00 -17.94
N MET A 10 52.97 -29.79 -16.86
CA MET A 10 51.99 -30.83 -16.48
C MET A 10 51.14 -30.53 -15.23
N ALA A 11 51.15 -29.32 -14.68
CA ALA A 11 50.31 -28.94 -13.53
C ALA A 11 49.01 -28.19 -13.89
N MET A 12 48.63 -28.10 -15.17
CA MET A 12 47.48 -27.30 -15.65
C MET A 12 46.26 -28.15 -16.09
N GLY A 13 46.10 -29.34 -15.52
CA GLY A 13 45.17 -30.36 -16.03
C GLY A 13 44.18 -30.93 -15.02
N ALA A 14 43.59 -30.10 -14.16
CA ALA A 14 42.43 -30.52 -13.35
C ALA A 14 41.49 -29.33 -13.11
N THR A 15 41.08 -28.66 -14.18
CA THR A 15 39.89 -27.81 -14.16
C THR A 15 38.70 -28.74 -13.99
N THR A 16 38.42 -29.10 -12.74
CA THR A 16 37.19 -29.75 -12.32
C THR A 16 36.04 -28.94 -12.90
N THR A 17 35.49 -29.37 -14.03
CA THR A 17 34.23 -28.89 -14.57
C THR A 17 33.17 -29.29 -13.57
N ARG A 18 33.04 -28.45 -12.54
CA ARG A 18 32.04 -28.58 -11.49
C ARG A 18 30.71 -28.51 -12.20
N ASP A 19 30.06 -29.66 -12.33
CA ASP A 19 28.78 -29.85 -13.00
C ASP A 19 27.77 -28.94 -12.30
N SER A 20 27.66 -27.70 -12.77
CA SER A 20 26.85 -26.64 -12.16
C SER A 20 25.42 -26.85 -12.60
N ARG A 21 24.84 -27.98 -12.18
CA ARG A 21 23.41 -28.21 -12.34
C ARG A 21 22.70 -27.06 -11.64
N PRO A 22 21.85 -26.31 -12.37
CA PRO A 22 21.07 -25.25 -11.74
C PRO A 22 20.26 -25.86 -10.61
N SER A 23 20.35 -25.27 -9.42
CA SER A 23 19.53 -25.71 -8.29
C SER A 23 18.04 -25.69 -8.71
N ILE A 24 17.27 -26.70 -8.31
CA ILE A 24 15.84 -26.85 -8.67
C ILE A 24 15.03 -25.55 -8.42
N GLY A 25 15.40 -24.78 -7.40
CA GLY A 25 14.77 -23.48 -7.11
C GLY A 25 15.04 -22.39 -8.16
N SER A 26 16.21 -22.40 -8.81
CA SER A 26 16.57 -21.40 -9.83
C SER A 26 15.78 -21.56 -11.13
N GLU A 27 15.46 -22.80 -11.51
CA GLU A 27 14.66 -23.11 -12.70
C GLU A 27 13.20 -22.71 -12.50
N THR A 28 12.57 -23.14 -11.38
CA THR A 28 11.19 -22.74 -11.04
C THR A 28 11.04 -21.22 -10.93
N ARG A 29 12.06 -20.52 -10.41
CA ARG A 29 12.04 -19.06 -10.34
C ARG A 29 12.06 -18.42 -11.74
N ARG A 30 12.85 -18.94 -12.68
CA ARG A 30 12.94 -18.42 -14.05
C ARG A 30 11.60 -18.58 -14.78
N GLU A 31 10.98 -19.76 -14.69
CA GLU A 31 9.67 -20.03 -15.29
C GLU A 31 8.59 -19.05 -14.79
N LEU A 32 8.54 -18.80 -13.47
CA LEU A 32 7.58 -17.85 -12.90
C LEU A 32 7.85 -16.40 -13.32
N ILE A 33 9.13 -16.01 -13.45
CA ILE A 33 9.50 -14.68 -13.94
C ILE A 33 9.12 -14.52 -15.41
N GLU A 34 9.27 -15.56 -16.22
CA GLU A 34 8.89 -15.55 -17.63
C GLU A 34 7.39 -15.34 -17.81
N VAL A 35 6.56 -16.03 -17.01
CA VAL A 35 5.10 -15.94 -17.13
C VAL A 35 4.53 -14.65 -16.53
N PHE A 36 5.00 -14.25 -15.34
CA PHE A 36 4.38 -13.16 -14.60
C PHE A 36 5.17 -11.85 -14.64
N GLY A 37 6.43 -11.86 -15.09
CA GLY A 37 7.29 -10.68 -15.21
C GLY A 37 7.33 -9.85 -13.93
N GLU A 38 7.10 -8.55 -14.07
CA GLU A 38 7.02 -7.59 -12.96
C GLU A 38 5.80 -7.80 -12.05
N GLY A 39 4.85 -8.65 -12.44
CA GLY A 39 3.70 -9.03 -11.64
C GLY A 39 4.06 -9.96 -10.48
N LEU A 40 5.10 -10.78 -10.64
CA LEU A 40 5.44 -11.85 -9.68
C LEU A 40 5.67 -11.36 -8.25
N PRO A 41 6.47 -10.30 -7.98
CA PRO A 41 6.68 -9.84 -6.61
C PRO A 41 5.38 -9.39 -5.92
N LYS A 42 4.45 -8.78 -6.66
CA LYS A 42 3.16 -8.29 -6.14
C LYS A 42 2.27 -9.48 -5.74
N LEU A 43 2.26 -10.54 -6.55
CA LEU A 43 1.54 -11.78 -6.24
C LEU A 43 2.13 -12.50 -5.02
N LEU A 44 3.46 -12.51 -4.87
CA LEU A 44 4.12 -13.09 -3.70
C LEU A 44 3.80 -12.30 -2.42
N LEU A 45 3.80 -10.97 -2.48
CA LEU A 45 3.38 -10.13 -1.36
C LEU A 45 1.90 -10.37 -0.99
N LEU A 46 1.03 -10.53 -1.99
CA LEU A 46 -0.37 -10.88 -1.78
C LEU A 46 -0.53 -12.23 -1.07
N LEU A 47 0.28 -13.22 -1.44
CA LEU A 47 0.30 -14.55 -0.80
C LEU A 47 0.75 -14.45 0.66
N VAL A 48 1.83 -13.72 0.94
CA VAL A 48 2.32 -13.50 2.32
C VAL A 48 1.30 -12.74 3.15
N ALA A 49 0.71 -11.66 2.63
CA ALA A 49 -0.34 -10.89 3.30
C ALA A 49 -1.56 -11.77 3.61
N SER A 50 -2.00 -12.60 2.67
CA SER A 50 -3.09 -13.56 2.87
C SER A 50 -2.76 -14.53 4.00
N PHE A 51 -1.55 -15.10 4.01
CA PHE A 51 -1.14 -16.04 5.05
C PHE A 51 -1.08 -15.39 6.44
N VAL A 52 -0.48 -14.20 6.55
CA VAL A 52 -0.39 -13.47 7.83
C VAL A 52 -1.78 -13.13 8.36
N LEU A 53 -2.68 -12.63 7.50
CA LEU A 53 -4.05 -12.34 7.90
C LEU A 53 -4.80 -13.61 8.33
N MET A 54 -4.62 -14.72 7.62
CA MET A 54 -5.25 -16.01 7.96
C MET A 54 -4.83 -16.47 9.36
N VAL A 55 -3.53 -16.49 9.66
CA VAL A 55 -3.03 -16.91 10.97
C VAL A 55 -3.57 -16.01 12.08
N GLN A 56 -3.49 -14.68 11.91
CA GLN A 56 -3.96 -13.73 12.92
C GLN A 56 -5.48 -13.81 13.12
N ALA A 57 -6.25 -13.90 12.04
CA ALA A 57 -7.70 -14.02 12.12
C ALA A 57 -8.15 -15.34 12.75
N MET A 58 -7.46 -16.46 12.49
CA MET A 58 -7.76 -17.74 13.13
C MET A 58 -7.47 -17.72 14.65
N ILE A 59 -6.38 -17.07 15.07
CA ILE A 59 -6.08 -16.89 16.51
C ILE A 59 -7.23 -16.11 17.18
N HIS A 60 -7.68 -15.02 16.58
CA HIS A 60 -8.81 -14.24 17.09
C HIS A 60 -10.14 -15.01 17.03
N ALA A 61 -10.35 -15.84 16.02
CA ALA A 61 -11.55 -16.68 15.91
C ALA A 61 -11.62 -17.71 17.05
N GLY A 62 -10.48 -18.26 17.49
CA GLY A 62 -10.43 -19.13 18.65
C GLY A 62 -10.83 -18.44 19.96
N GLN A 63 -10.67 -17.11 20.05
CA GLN A 63 -11.05 -16.31 21.21
C GLN A 63 -12.49 -15.80 21.13
N ARG A 64 -12.99 -15.52 19.92
CA ARG A 64 -14.30 -14.93 19.64
C ARG A 64 -14.98 -15.60 18.43
N PRO A 65 -15.44 -16.86 18.57
CA PRO A 65 -15.88 -17.67 17.43
C PRO A 65 -17.16 -17.19 16.76
N SER A 66 -17.96 -16.34 17.41
CA SER A 66 -19.23 -15.80 16.90
C SER A 66 -19.11 -14.40 16.28
N ASP A 67 -17.91 -13.81 16.22
CA ASP A 67 -17.72 -12.49 15.61
C ASP A 67 -17.66 -12.59 14.09
N GLY A 68 -18.73 -12.11 13.42
CA GLY A 68 -18.87 -12.15 11.97
C GLY A 68 -17.72 -11.44 11.22
N PHE A 69 -17.13 -10.39 11.77
CA PHE A 69 -16.01 -9.69 11.11
C PHE A 69 -14.71 -10.51 11.19
N ILE A 70 -14.48 -11.21 12.30
CA ILE A 70 -13.33 -12.12 12.42
C ILE A 70 -13.49 -13.30 11.44
N LEU A 71 -14.68 -13.89 11.35
CA LEU A 71 -14.97 -14.95 10.39
C LEU A 71 -14.82 -14.47 8.94
N PHE A 72 -15.26 -13.24 8.65
CA PHE A 72 -15.03 -12.61 7.35
C PHE A 72 -13.54 -12.46 7.04
N ALA A 73 -12.71 -12.02 7.99
CA ALA A 73 -11.26 -11.94 7.80
C ALA A 73 -10.61 -13.31 7.51
N VAL A 74 -11.05 -14.36 8.21
CA VAL A 74 -10.62 -15.74 7.93
C VAL A 74 -11.01 -16.15 6.50
N ALA A 75 -12.29 -16.00 6.12
CA ALA A 75 -12.75 -16.36 4.78
C ALA A 75 -12.02 -15.59 3.69
N MET A 76 -11.85 -14.28 3.89
CA MET A 76 -11.15 -13.39 2.98
C MET A 76 -9.72 -13.83 2.70
N SER A 77 -8.97 -14.13 3.75
CA SER A 77 -7.58 -14.57 3.65
C SER A 77 -7.43 -15.95 3.00
N ILE A 78 -8.31 -16.91 3.33
CA ILE A 78 -8.30 -18.26 2.72
C ILE A 78 -8.63 -18.19 1.23
N ILE A 79 -9.66 -17.43 0.85
CA ILE A 79 -10.06 -17.26 -0.55
C ILE A 79 -8.92 -16.60 -1.34
N SER A 80 -8.32 -15.53 -0.81
CA SER A 80 -7.22 -14.84 -1.49
C SER A 80 -5.97 -15.73 -1.62
N LEU A 81 -5.61 -16.45 -0.56
CA LEU A 81 -4.49 -17.40 -0.57
C LEU A 81 -4.70 -18.50 -1.61
N SER A 82 -5.88 -19.13 -1.61
CA SER A 82 -6.23 -20.23 -2.51
C SER A 82 -6.23 -19.79 -3.96
N LEU A 83 -6.87 -18.65 -4.26
CA LEU A 83 -6.92 -18.10 -5.61
C LEU A 83 -5.52 -17.68 -6.09
N THR A 84 -4.69 -17.08 -5.23
CA THR A 84 -3.32 -16.68 -5.60
C THR A 84 -2.44 -17.90 -5.91
N ILE A 85 -2.50 -18.95 -5.07
CA ILE A 85 -1.79 -20.21 -5.33
C ILE A 85 -2.30 -20.87 -6.61
N GLY A 86 -3.61 -20.94 -6.80
CA GLY A 86 -4.24 -21.51 -7.99
C GLY A 86 -3.84 -20.75 -9.26
N PHE A 87 -3.83 -19.43 -9.20
CA PHE A 87 -3.44 -18.55 -10.29
C PHE A 87 -1.95 -18.70 -10.66
N LEU A 88 -1.04 -18.71 -9.68
CA LEU A 88 0.38 -18.97 -9.89
C LEU A 88 0.62 -20.37 -10.47
N THR A 89 -0.08 -21.38 -9.96
CA THR A 89 0.03 -22.77 -10.41
C THR A 89 -0.50 -22.93 -11.83
N PHE A 90 -1.61 -22.29 -12.16
CA PHE A 90 -2.22 -22.34 -13.50
C PHE A 90 -1.32 -21.63 -14.52
N GLY A 91 -0.83 -20.44 -14.22
CA GLY A 91 0.12 -19.73 -15.10
C GLY A 91 1.42 -20.52 -15.30
N LYS A 92 1.94 -21.17 -14.26
CA LYS A 92 3.12 -22.05 -14.35
C LYS A 92 2.87 -23.28 -15.24
N ARG A 93 1.76 -23.99 -15.02
CA ARG A 93 1.48 -25.26 -15.69
C ARG A 93 1.01 -25.10 -17.13
N ARG A 94 0.37 -23.98 -17.46
CA ARG A 94 -0.24 -23.73 -18.77
C ARG A 94 0.00 -22.29 -19.25
N PRO A 95 1.24 -21.89 -19.50
CA PRO A 95 1.58 -20.49 -19.82
C PRO A 95 0.92 -19.99 -21.11
N THR A 96 0.81 -20.84 -22.13
CA THR A 96 0.20 -20.51 -23.43
C THR A 96 -1.32 -20.32 -23.33
N GLU A 97 -2.01 -21.20 -22.60
CA GLU A 97 -3.44 -21.04 -22.32
C GLU A 97 -3.69 -19.84 -21.41
N PHE A 98 -2.83 -19.61 -20.41
CA PHE A 98 -2.95 -18.47 -19.50
C PHE A 98 -2.86 -17.12 -20.24
N ALA A 99 -1.94 -17.00 -21.19
CA ALA A 99 -1.75 -15.79 -21.98
C ALA A 99 -2.86 -15.56 -23.01
N SER A 100 -3.40 -16.63 -23.61
CA SER A 100 -4.42 -16.52 -24.67
C SER A 100 -5.86 -16.44 -24.14
N ARG A 101 -6.11 -16.89 -22.91
CA ARG A 101 -7.47 -16.99 -22.37
C ARG A 101 -8.00 -15.62 -21.94
N THR A 102 -9.00 -15.16 -22.68
CA THR A 102 -9.81 -13.98 -22.37
C THR A 102 -11.17 -14.41 -21.82
N ILE A 103 -11.75 -13.57 -20.97
CA ILE A 103 -13.11 -13.66 -20.46
C ILE A 103 -13.89 -12.54 -21.14
N GLU A 104 -14.88 -12.91 -21.95
CA GLU A 104 -15.75 -11.96 -22.64
C GLU A 104 -17.02 -11.73 -21.81
N ILE A 105 -17.28 -10.47 -21.47
CA ILE A 105 -18.50 -10.03 -20.78
C ILE A 105 -19.12 -8.93 -21.64
N LYS A 106 -20.16 -9.28 -22.40
CA LYS A 106 -20.80 -8.39 -23.39
C LYS A 106 -19.75 -7.83 -24.37
N ASP A 107 -19.52 -6.52 -24.35
CA ASP A 107 -18.62 -5.80 -25.27
C ASP A 107 -17.19 -5.64 -24.73
N TYR A 108 -16.87 -6.25 -23.58
CA TYR A 108 -15.57 -6.13 -22.93
C TYR A 108 -14.87 -7.48 -22.84
N SER A 109 -13.62 -7.57 -23.30
CA SER A 109 -12.75 -8.72 -23.12
C SER A 109 -11.69 -8.41 -22.05
N PHE A 110 -11.58 -9.28 -21.06
CA PHE A 110 -10.59 -9.18 -19.99
C PHE A 110 -9.64 -10.37 -20.08
N SER A 111 -8.33 -10.14 -20.01
CA SER A 111 -7.39 -11.23 -19.80
C SER A 111 -7.61 -11.86 -18.42
N MET A 112 -7.19 -13.13 -18.26
CA MET A 112 -7.21 -13.79 -16.94
C MET A 112 -6.50 -12.96 -15.85
N ALA A 113 -5.39 -12.30 -16.19
CA ALA A 113 -4.67 -11.43 -15.27
C ALA A 113 -5.45 -10.18 -14.87
N GLN A 114 -6.13 -9.53 -15.82
CA GLN A 114 -6.97 -8.36 -15.53
C GLN A 114 -8.16 -8.74 -14.65
N ALA A 115 -8.85 -9.85 -14.98
CA ALA A 115 -9.98 -10.33 -14.19
C ALA A 115 -9.57 -10.68 -12.76
N PHE A 116 -8.45 -11.40 -12.59
CA PHE A 116 -7.89 -11.72 -11.28
C PHE A 116 -7.51 -10.45 -10.50
N ALA A 117 -6.85 -9.49 -11.16
CA ALA A 117 -6.42 -8.26 -10.51
C ALA A 117 -7.60 -7.38 -10.07
N LEU A 118 -8.65 -7.28 -10.89
CA LEU A 118 -9.89 -6.58 -10.55
C LEU A 118 -10.55 -7.22 -9.33
N PHE A 119 -10.72 -8.55 -9.37
CA PHE A 119 -11.30 -9.30 -8.27
C PHE A 119 -10.50 -9.10 -6.98
N MET A 120 -9.17 -9.27 -7.02
CA MET A 120 -8.31 -9.12 -5.85
C MET A 120 -8.33 -7.69 -5.30
N THR A 121 -8.33 -6.69 -6.17
CA THR A 121 -8.38 -5.28 -5.74
C THR A 121 -9.70 -4.98 -5.04
N PHE A 122 -10.82 -5.43 -5.61
CA PHE A 122 -12.13 -5.27 -4.99
C PHE A 122 -12.22 -6.03 -3.65
N TRP A 123 -11.78 -7.29 -3.62
CA TRP A 123 -11.82 -8.16 -2.44
C TRP A 123 -10.97 -7.60 -1.30
N TRP A 124 -9.73 -7.20 -1.57
CA TRP A 124 -8.87 -6.55 -0.58
C TRP A 124 -9.31 -5.14 -0.22
N GLY A 125 -9.94 -4.41 -1.13
CA GLY A 125 -10.54 -3.11 -0.83
C GLY A 125 -11.67 -3.22 0.18
N LEU A 126 -12.56 -4.22 0.01
CA LEU A 126 -13.63 -4.50 0.97
C LEU A 126 -13.06 -4.91 2.33
N GLY A 127 -12.02 -5.75 2.34
CA GLY A 127 -11.31 -6.13 3.55
C GLY A 127 -10.65 -4.95 4.27
N ALA A 128 -9.90 -4.11 3.54
CA ALA A 128 -9.30 -2.90 4.08
C ALA A 128 -10.36 -1.98 4.68
N PHE A 129 -11.47 -1.76 3.98
CA PHE A 129 -12.56 -0.93 4.47
C PHE A 129 -13.22 -1.51 5.73
N LEU A 130 -13.78 -2.72 5.66
CA LEU A 130 -14.54 -3.29 6.78
C LEU A 130 -13.64 -3.61 7.97
N LEU A 131 -12.49 -4.22 7.74
CA LEU A 131 -11.67 -4.77 8.82
C LEU A 131 -10.82 -3.73 9.55
N THR A 132 -10.49 -2.61 8.88
CA THR A 132 -9.63 -1.57 9.48
C THR A 132 -10.36 -0.30 9.91
N PHE A 133 -11.48 0.05 9.27
CA PHE A 133 -12.29 1.19 9.73
C PHE A 133 -13.35 0.78 10.74
N TYR A 134 -13.94 -0.42 10.60
CA TYR A 134 -14.93 -0.92 11.54
C TYR A 134 -14.31 -1.81 12.59
N LYS A 135 -14.14 -3.12 12.35
CA LYS A 135 -13.63 -4.08 13.35
C LYS A 135 -13.05 -5.31 12.62
N PRO A 136 -12.13 -6.07 13.23
CA PRO A 136 -11.54 -5.86 14.56
C PRO A 136 -10.19 -5.13 14.54
N TYR A 137 -9.63 -4.82 13.37
CA TYR A 137 -8.25 -4.34 13.24
C TYR A 137 -8.21 -2.82 13.04
N GLN A 138 -8.74 -2.04 13.97
CA GLN A 138 -8.67 -0.56 13.87
C GLN A 138 -7.31 0.00 14.29
N VAL A 139 -6.53 -0.78 15.04
CA VAL A 139 -5.23 -0.42 15.58
C VAL A 139 -4.13 -1.18 14.83
N PRO A 140 -2.96 -0.55 14.60
CA PRO A 140 -1.82 -1.22 13.98
C PRO A 140 -1.47 -2.53 14.69
N SER A 141 -1.48 -3.59 13.90
CA SER A 141 -1.19 -4.97 14.28
C SER A 141 -0.69 -5.70 13.04
N ASN A 142 -0.22 -6.94 13.19
CA ASN A 142 0.21 -7.74 12.05
C ASN A 142 -0.91 -7.93 11.02
N ALA A 143 -2.16 -8.15 11.48
CA ALA A 143 -3.32 -8.26 10.61
C ALA A 143 -3.64 -6.94 9.90
N TYR A 144 -3.61 -5.81 10.62
CA TYR A 144 -3.78 -4.47 10.05
C TYR A 144 -2.80 -4.23 8.89
N ILE A 145 -1.50 -4.47 9.14
CA ILE A 145 -0.45 -4.26 8.14
C ILE A 145 -0.64 -5.22 6.97
N ALA A 146 -0.94 -6.49 7.23
CA ALA A 146 -1.21 -7.47 6.19
C ALA A 146 -2.39 -7.06 5.28
N ILE A 147 -3.45 -6.49 5.86
CA ILE A 147 -4.60 -5.99 5.09
C ILE A 147 -4.19 -4.88 4.12
N TRP A 148 -3.45 -3.89 4.60
CA TRP A 148 -2.98 -2.80 3.76
C TRP A 148 -1.95 -3.26 2.72
N VAL A 149 -1.01 -4.13 3.09
CA VAL A 149 -0.03 -4.71 2.14
C VAL A 149 -0.74 -5.53 1.07
N GLY A 150 -1.75 -6.33 1.43
CA GLY A 150 -2.55 -7.10 0.48
C GLY A 150 -3.30 -6.18 -0.49
N PHE A 151 -3.96 -5.14 0.03
CA PHE A 151 -4.67 -4.16 -0.80
C PHE A 151 -3.75 -3.39 -1.75
N VAL A 152 -2.62 -2.86 -1.25
CA VAL A 152 -1.63 -2.16 -2.08
C VAL A 152 -1.04 -3.09 -3.13
N SER A 153 -0.73 -4.34 -2.77
CA SER A 153 -0.20 -5.33 -3.72
C SER A 153 -1.22 -5.65 -4.82
N ALA A 154 -2.50 -5.77 -4.48
CA ALA A 154 -3.58 -5.97 -5.44
C ALA A 154 -3.73 -4.77 -6.39
N LEU A 155 -3.70 -3.54 -5.87
CA LEU A 155 -3.73 -2.31 -6.68
C LEU A 155 -2.54 -2.22 -7.64
N LEU A 156 -1.32 -2.50 -7.14
CA LEU A 156 -0.10 -2.49 -7.98
C LEU A 156 -0.14 -3.59 -9.05
N TYR A 157 -0.73 -4.74 -8.73
CA TYR A 157 -0.93 -5.81 -9.70
C TYR A 157 -1.97 -5.42 -10.76
N LEU A 158 -3.07 -4.77 -10.37
CA LEU A 158 -4.07 -4.23 -11.27
C LEU A 158 -3.48 -3.18 -12.23
N ALA A 159 -2.73 -2.22 -11.71
CA ALA A 159 -2.05 -1.22 -12.53
C ALA A 159 -1.13 -1.88 -13.57
N GLY A 160 -0.36 -2.90 -13.15
CA GLY A 160 0.48 -3.68 -14.06
C GLY A 160 -0.33 -4.42 -15.13
N ALA A 161 -1.38 -5.15 -14.73
CA ALA A 161 -2.21 -5.94 -15.64
C ALA A 161 -2.88 -5.08 -16.73
N TYR A 162 -3.27 -3.85 -16.41
CA TYR A 162 -3.83 -2.92 -17.39
C TYR A 162 -2.75 -2.18 -18.18
N SER A 163 -1.56 -1.94 -17.65
CA SER A 163 -0.46 -1.34 -18.45
C SER A 163 -0.01 -2.22 -19.63
N SER A 164 -0.15 -3.55 -19.50
CA SER A 164 0.20 -4.50 -20.55
C SER A 164 -0.89 -4.65 -21.63
N ALA A 165 -2.15 -4.37 -21.30
CA ALA A 165 -3.31 -4.60 -22.18
C ALA A 165 -3.98 -3.32 -22.69
N ALA A 166 -3.92 -2.23 -21.94
CA ALA A 166 -4.48 -0.94 -22.33
C ALA A 166 -3.41 -0.11 -23.04
N GLY A 167 -3.59 0.08 -24.35
CA GLY A 167 -2.87 1.11 -25.09
C GLY A 167 -2.97 2.46 -24.38
N SER A 168 -1.84 3.20 -24.37
CA SER A 168 -1.57 4.59 -23.92
C SER A 168 -2.20 5.11 -22.60
N ALA A 169 -3.48 4.91 -22.33
CA ALA A 169 -4.22 5.50 -21.22
C ALA A 169 -3.74 5.03 -19.82
N PHE A 170 -3.34 3.77 -19.67
CA PHE A 170 -2.86 3.24 -18.37
C PHE A 170 -1.33 3.22 -18.25
N ARG A 171 -0.60 3.12 -19.37
CA ARG A 171 0.84 3.40 -19.39
C ARG A 171 1.15 4.80 -18.87
N THR A 172 0.26 5.74 -19.09
CA THR A 172 0.31 7.07 -18.48
C THR A 172 0.46 6.93 -16.94
N PHE A 173 -0.35 6.15 -16.24
CA PHE A 173 -0.17 6.00 -14.77
C PHE A 173 1.13 5.29 -14.32
N SER A 174 1.74 4.43 -15.14
CA SER A 174 2.94 3.65 -14.77
C SER A 174 4.27 4.22 -15.29
N GLU A 175 4.24 4.91 -16.43
CA GLU A 175 5.39 5.55 -17.11
C GLU A 175 5.37 7.07 -17.01
N ILE A 176 4.27 7.72 -16.59
CA ILE A 176 4.41 9.10 -16.12
C ILE A 176 5.36 8.99 -14.92
N THR A 177 6.56 9.51 -15.10
CA THR A 177 7.32 10.13 -14.02
C THR A 177 6.41 11.20 -13.44
N VAL A 178 5.44 10.78 -12.61
CA VAL A 178 4.34 11.64 -12.17
C VAL A 178 5.02 12.86 -11.62
N GLU A 179 4.76 13.99 -12.26
CA GLU A 179 5.36 15.25 -11.86
C GLU A 179 5.21 15.31 -10.34
N PRO A 180 6.29 15.51 -9.58
CA PRO A 180 6.28 15.30 -8.13
C PRO A 180 5.11 16.00 -7.43
N SER A 181 4.69 17.16 -7.95
CA SER A 181 3.49 17.89 -7.54
C SER A 181 2.19 17.09 -7.74
N VAL A 182 2.00 16.46 -8.90
CA VAL A 182 0.85 15.59 -9.18
C VAL A 182 0.84 14.36 -8.27
N ALA A 183 2.01 13.76 -8.00
CA ALA A 183 2.11 12.63 -7.09
C ALA A 183 1.70 13.03 -5.66
N ALA A 184 2.13 14.21 -5.20
CA ALA A 184 1.74 14.76 -3.92
C ALA A 184 0.22 15.04 -3.84
N LEU A 185 -0.40 15.52 -4.92
CA LEU A 185 -1.85 15.72 -4.99
C LEU A 185 -2.63 14.40 -4.89
N TYR A 186 -2.16 13.32 -5.52
CA TYR A 186 -2.76 12.00 -5.32
C TYR A 186 -2.63 11.52 -3.88
N GLY A 187 -1.48 11.75 -3.25
CA GLY A 187 -1.26 11.47 -1.82
C GLY A 187 -2.27 12.21 -0.94
N LEU A 188 -2.50 13.50 -1.22
CA LEU A 188 -3.48 14.31 -0.51
C LEU A 188 -4.92 13.82 -0.72
N ILE A 189 -5.29 13.47 -1.95
CA ILE A 189 -6.62 12.90 -2.26
C ILE A 189 -6.82 11.60 -1.49
N ALA A 190 -5.85 10.68 -1.54
CA ALA A 190 -5.91 9.41 -0.84
C ALA A 190 -6.01 9.59 0.69
N ALA A 191 -5.16 10.46 1.27
CA ALA A 191 -5.20 10.79 2.69
C ALA A 191 -6.55 11.39 3.09
N SER A 192 -7.10 12.31 2.27
CA SER A 192 -8.41 12.92 2.51
C SER A 192 -9.51 11.86 2.55
N VAL A 193 -9.53 10.91 1.60
CA VAL A 193 -10.51 9.82 1.60
C VAL A 193 -10.41 8.96 2.86
N VAL A 194 -9.20 8.63 3.31
CA VAL A 194 -9.02 7.82 4.54
C VAL A 194 -9.44 8.60 5.80
N VAL A 195 -9.12 9.90 5.90
CA VAL A 195 -9.58 10.74 7.02
C VAL A 195 -11.10 10.88 7.01
N PHE A 196 -11.72 11.07 5.84
CA PHE A 196 -13.17 11.13 5.70
C PHE A 196 -13.86 9.89 6.29
N PHE A 197 -13.43 8.69 5.88
CA PHE A 197 -14.02 7.46 6.39
C PHE A 197 -13.70 7.21 7.86
N SER A 198 -12.52 7.60 8.32
CA SER A 198 -12.16 7.51 9.74
C SER A 198 -13.05 8.42 10.60
N ALA A 199 -13.42 9.59 10.09
CA ALA A 199 -14.26 10.56 10.79
C ALA A 199 -15.72 10.14 10.96
N LEU A 200 -16.26 9.32 10.04
CA LEU A 200 -17.68 8.90 10.08
C LEU A 200 -18.07 8.18 11.37
N GLY A 201 -17.12 7.45 11.98
CA GLY A 201 -17.36 6.77 13.28
C GLY A 201 -17.41 7.71 14.48
N TYR A 202 -17.02 8.98 14.32
CA TYR A 202 -16.79 9.93 15.42
C TYR A 202 -17.57 11.24 15.24
N LEU A 203 -18.64 11.26 14.44
CA LEU A 203 -19.44 12.47 14.18
C LEU A 203 -20.10 13.06 15.44
N SER A 204 -20.25 12.28 16.51
CA SER A 204 -20.70 12.77 17.81
C SER A 204 -19.65 13.60 18.55
N PHE A 205 -18.40 13.56 18.13
CA PHE A 205 -17.28 14.27 18.76
C PHE A 205 -16.81 15.41 17.87
N TRP A 206 -16.25 16.45 18.50
CA TRP A 206 -15.71 17.59 17.75
C TRP A 206 -14.55 17.17 16.83
N THR A 207 -13.69 16.24 17.28
CA THR A 207 -12.56 15.71 16.49
C THR A 207 -13.03 15.06 15.19
N GLY A 208 -14.08 14.24 15.23
CA GLY A 208 -14.66 13.63 14.03
C GLY A 208 -15.26 14.66 13.08
N ASN A 209 -16.02 15.64 13.58
CA ASN A 209 -16.56 16.71 12.74
C ASN A 209 -15.47 17.55 12.08
N PHE A 210 -14.42 17.90 12.84
CA PHE A 210 -13.27 18.64 12.32
C PHE A 210 -12.53 17.84 11.24
N ALA A 211 -12.22 16.56 11.50
CA ALA A 211 -11.60 15.66 10.52
C ALA A 211 -12.42 15.54 9.23
N LEU A 212 -13.75 15.42 9.36
CA LEU A 212 -14.65 15.34 8.21
C LEU A 212 -14.57 16.60 7.34
N ILE A 213 -14.67 17.79 7.95
CA ILE A 213 -14.62 19.08 7.24
C ILE A 213 -13.27 19.22 6.50
N ILE A 214 -12.17 18.98 7.21
CA ILE A 214 -10.81 19.07 6.65
C ILE A 214 -10.65 18.12 5.46
N SER A 215 -11.11 16.88 5.59
CA SER A 215 -11.02 15.90 4.52
C SER A 215 -11.80 16.29 3.26
N ILE A 216 -13.02 16.84 3.41
CA ILE A 216 -13.84 17.30 2.28
C ILE A 216 -13.17 18.48 1.57
N ILE A 217 -12.72 19.49 2.33
CA ILE A 217 -12.05 20.67 1.78
C ILE A 217 -10.76 20.26 1.05
N SER A 218 -9.93 19.44 1.69
CA SER A 218 -8.67 18.95 1.12
C SER A 218 -8.90 18.13 -0.15
N PHE A 219 -9.90 17.23 -0.17
CA PHE A 219 -10.26 16.43 -1.34
C PHE A 219 -10.68 17.32 -2.52
N ALA A 220 -11.61 18.25 -2.29
CA ALA A 220 -12.10 19.15 -3.32
C ALA A 220 -10.99 20.06 -3.88
N MET A 221 -10.18 20.65 -2.99
CA MET A 221 -9.07 21.53 -3.37
C MET A 221 -7.96 20.79 -4.12
N SER A 222 -7.59 19.60 -3.66
CA SER A 222 -6.56 18.79 -4.32
C SER A 222 -7.04 18.32 -5.71
N GLY A 223 -8.30 17.89 -5.81
CA GLY A 223 -8.92 17.51 -7.08
C GLY A 223 -9.03 18.68 -8.08
N LEU A 224 -9.45 19.86 -7.60
CA LEU A 224 -9.53 21.07 -8.41
C LEU A 224 -8.14 21.52 -8.89
N THR A 225 -7.16 21.51 -7.98
CA THR A 225 -5.77 21.88 -8.31
C THR A 225 -5.19 20.93 -9.35
N TYR A 226 -5.36 19.62 -9.16
CA TYR A 226 -4.98 18.61 -10.13
C TYR A 226 -5.62 18.86 -11.50
N PHE A 227 -6.93 19.08 -11.54
CA PHE A 227 -7.66 19.33 -12.78
C PHE A 227 -7.17 20.60 -13.51
N MET A 228 -6.91 21.67 -12.76
CA MET A 228 -6.42 22.94 -13.31
C MET A 228 -4.97 22.84 -13.80
N LEU A 229 -4.11 22.10 -13.10
CA LEU A 229 -2.74 21.81 -13.52
C LEU A 229 -2.73 21.01 -14.83
N GLN A 230 -3.55 19.96 -14.94
CA GLN A 230 -3.68 19.16 -16.16
C GLN A 230 -4.17 19.98 -17.35
N LYS A 231 -5.03 20.97 -17.12
CA LYS A 231 -5.52 21.90 -18.15
C LYS A 231 -4.55 23.05 -18.45
N GLN A 232 -3.39 23.13 -17.79
CA GLN A 232 -2.44 24.26 -17.85
C GLN A 232 -3.11 25.62 -17.59
N ARG A 233 -4.17 25.65 -16.77
CA ARG A 233 -4.94 26.85 -16.44
C ARG A 233 -4.48 27.53 -15.16
N LEU A 234 -3.62 26.87 -14.39
CA LEU A 234 -3.15 27.36 -13.10
C LEU A 234 -1.87 28.17 -13.29
N THR A 235 -1.86 29.43 -12.86
CA THR A 235 -0.63 30.21 -12.79
C THR A 235 0.29 29.68 -11.69
N LYS A 236 1.61 29.89 -11.80
CA LYS A 236 2.58 29.49 -10.75
C LYS A 236 2.24 30.07 -9.38
N GLY A 237 1.72 31.30 -9.34
CA GLY A 237 1.28 31.93 -8.09
C GLY A 237 0.09 31.21 -7.44
N GLN A 238 -0.89 30.80 -8.25
CA GLN A 238 -2.06 30.04 -7.78
C GLN A 238 -1.68 28.63 -7.31
N ALA A 239 -0.75 27.96 -7.99
CA ALA A 239 -0.24 26.65 -7.57
C ALA A 239 0.43 26.74 -6.19
N LYS A 240 1.32 27.72 -6.00
CA LYS A 240 1.97 28.00 -4.71
C LYS A 240 0.98 28.33 -3.61
N ALA A 241 -0.04 29.15 -3.90
CA ALA A 241 -1.08 29.50 -2.94
C ALA A 241 -1.90 28.27 -2.52
N SER A 242 -2.28 27.41 -3.48
CA SER A 242 -2.97 26.14 -3.19
C SER A 242 -2.11 25.23 -2.31
N ALA A 243 -0.82 25.09 -2.64
CA ALA A 243 0.11 24.27 -1.86
C ALA A 243 0.29 24.78 -0.42
N ALA A 244 0.44 26.09 -0.24
CA ALA A 244 0.53 26.71 1.08
C ALA A 244 -0.75 26.50 1.90
N PHE A 245 -1.91 26.68 1.28
CA PHE A 245 -3.21 26.45 1.92
C PHE A 245 -3.37 25.01 2.40
N LEU A 246 -3.07 24.04 1.52
CA LEU A 246 -3.13 22.62 1.87
C LEU A 246 -2.15 22.26 2.99
N LEU A 247 -0.94 22.84 3.00
CA LEU A 247 0.02 22.66 4.10
C LEU A 247 -0.55 23.16 5.44
N VAL A 248 -1.13 24.35 5.46
CA VAL A 248 -1.71 24.92 6.68
C VAL A 248 -2.82 24.02 7.21
N ILE A 249 -3.76 23.61 6.34
CA ILE A 249 -4.87 22.73 6.72
C ILE A 249 -4.36 21.41 7.30
N TRP A 250 -3.40 20.75 6.65
CA TRP A 250 -2.89 19.48 7.15
C TRP A 250 -2.01 19.62 8.40
N THR A 251 -1.35 20.76 8.59
CA THR A 251 -0.64 21.07 9.84
C THR A 251 -1.63 21.21 11.00
N LEU A 252 -2.73 21.94 10.79
CA LEU A 252 -3.82 22.03 11.77
C LEU A 252 -4.46 20.66 12.02
N ALA A 253 -4.66 19.86 10.97
CA ALA A 253 -5.16 18.49 11.10
C ALA A 253 -4.26 17.64 11.99
N VAL A 254 -2.95 17.64 11.74
CA VAL A 254 -1.98 16.94 12.62
C VAL A 254 -2.08 17.47 14.04
N PHE A 255 -2.08 18.78 14.23
CA PHE A 255 -2.12 19.38 15.56
C PHE A 255 -3.36 18.97 16.37
N PHE A 256 -4.55 19.15 15.81
CA PHE A 256 -5.81 18.90 16.52
C PHE A 256 -6.20 17.42 16.59
N LEU A 257 -5.94 16.64 15.54
CA LEU A 257 -6.35 15.23 15.49
C LEU A 257 -5.35 14.32 16.21
N THR A 258 -4.06 14.65 16.20
CA THR A 258 -3.03 13.77 16.81
C THR A 258 -2.83 14.05 18.29
N PHE A 259 -2.74 15.32 18.68
CA PHE A 259 -2.31 15.68 20.03
C PHE A 259 -3.46 15.75 21.04
N ASP A 260 -4.66 15.30 20.64
CA ASP A 260 -5.87 15.21 21.48
C ASP A 260 -5.96 16.40 22.43
N LEU A 261 -5.97 17.62 21.86
CA LEU A 261 -6.21 18.84 22.62
C LEU A 261 -7.69 18.90 22.99
N ASP A 262 -8.15 17.88 23.71
CA ASP A 262 -9.43 17.85 24.36
C ASP A 262 -9.37 18.81 25.55
N VAL A 263 -9.40 20.10 25.23
CA VAL A 263 -9.63 21.20 26.17
C VAL A 263 -10.95 20.99 26.93
N GLU A 264 -11.85 20.17 26.39
CA GLU A 264 -13.18 19.89 26.94
C GLU A 264 -13.22 18.72 27.95
N LYS A 265 -12.30 17.75 27.89
CA LYS A 265 -12.27 16.60 28.82
C LYS A 265 -11.97 17.03 30.26
N ASP A 266 -11.19 18.08 30.46
CA ASP A 266 -10.89 18.60 31.81
C ASP A 266 -12.08 19.33 32.44
N PHE A 267 -12.97 19.92 31.63
CA PHE A 267 -14.14 20.64 32.13
C PHE A 267 -15.30 19.72 32.48
N ALA A 268 -15.61 18.70 31.65
CA ALA A 268 -16.77 17.84 31.90
C ALA A 268 -16.52 16.76 32.97
N THR A 269 -15.30 16.21 33.03
CA THR A 269 -14.96 15.13 33.99
C THR A 269 -14.98 15.63 35.44
N SER A 270 -14.77 16.92 35.66
CA SER A 270 -14.80 17.54 36.99
C SER A 270 -16.21 17.58 37.62
N TYR A 271 -17.30 17.43 36.85
CA TYR A 271 -18.68 17.51 37.37
C TYR A 271 -19.36 16.15 37.63
N LEU A 272 -18.82 15.05 37.10
CA LEU A 272 -19.47 13.72 37.16
C LEU A 272 -18.89 12.74 38.20
N VAL A 273 -17.78 13.09 38.87
CA VAL A 273 -17.17 12.25 39.93
C VAL A 273 -17.99 12.24 41.23
N LEU A 274 -19.09 12.99 41.32
CA LEU A 274 -19.93 13.07 42.52
C LEU A 274 -21.05 12.02 42.65
N ASN A 275 -21.25 11.12 41.67
CA ASN A 275 -22.24 10.05 41.82
C ASN A 275 -21.75 8.73 41.21
N GLN A 276 -21.27 7.83 42.08
CA GLN A 276 -20.73 6.51 41.76
C GLN A 276 -21.74 5.60 41.04
N THR A 277 -21.50 5.38 39.75
CA THR A 277 -21.60 4.07 39.11
C THR A 277 -20.40 3.95 38.17
N VAL A 278 -19.48 3.04 38.49
CA VAL A 278 -18.31 2.75 37.66
C VAL A 278 -18.79 2.05 36.40
N VAL A 279 -19.31 2.83 35.45
CA VAL A 279 -19.45 2.39 34.07
C VAL A 279 -18.01 2.27 33.58
N LEU A 280 -17.55 1.04 33.35
CA LEU A 280 -16.30 0.79 32.67
C LEU A 280 -16.39 1.54 31.34
N HIS A 281 -15.75 2.71 31.29
CA HIS A 281 -15.69 3.52 30.10
C HIS A 281 -14.87 2.68 29.14
N GLU A 282 -15.57 1.96 28.25
CA GLU A 282 -14.95 1.23 27.17
C GLU A 282 -14.04 2.25 26.49
N ASN A 283 -12.72 2.06 26.64
CA ASN A 283 -11.72 3.03 26.17
C ASN A 283 -11.95 3.19 24.68
N HIS A 284 -12.76 4.18 24.29
CA HIS A 284 -13.05 4.52 22.92
C HIS A 284 -11.69 4.96 22.35
N MET A 285 -10.99 4.02 21.72
CA MET A 285 -9.76 4.34 21.02
C MET A 285 -10.18 5.25 19.88
N ASP A 286 -9.82 6.53 20.01
CA ASP A 286 -10.07 7.50 18.96
C ASP A 286 -9.21 7.11 17.74
N ALA A 287 -9.81 7.10 16.55
CA ALA A 287 -9.15 6.70 15.31
C ALA A 287 -7.92 7.59 14.99
N PHE A 288 -7.80 8.72 15.67
CA PHE A 288 -6.78 9.73 15.48
C PHE A 288 -5.67 9.76 16.54
N THR A 289 -5.74 9.02 17.65
CA THR A 289 -4.76 9.18 18.76
C THR A 289 -3.76 8.02 18.93
N LYS A 290 -4.05 6.81 18.43
CA LYS A 290 -3.23 5.60 18.69
C LYS A 290 -2.89 4.79 17.44
N GLY A 291 -2.47 5.48 16.38
CA GLY A 291 -1.99 4.82 15.16
C GLY A 291 -3.10 4.26 14.26
N GLY A 292 -4.37 4.57 14.52
CA GLY A 292 -5.48 4.16 13.66
C GLY A 292 -5.39 4.76 12.24
N ASN A 293 -6.30 4.34 11.36
CA ASN A 293 -6.37 4.82 9.97
C ASN A 293 -6.37 6.36 9.90
N GLY A 294 -7.15 7.02 10.77
CA GLY A 294 -7.27 8.47 10.84
C GLY A 294 -5.93 9.13 11.19
N TYR A 295 -5.24 8.62 12.21
CA TYR A 295 -3.89 9.08 12.58
C TYR A 295 -2.91 8.97 11.41
N LEU A 296 -2.77 7.77 10.83
CA LEU A 296 -1.78 7.52 9.78
C LEU A 296 -2.07 8.35 8.52
N ALA A 297 -3.34 8.46 8.14
CA ALA A 297 -3.74 9.29 7.00
C ALA A 297 -3.53 10.78 7.27
N THR A 298 -3.69 11.23 8.52
CA THR A 298 -3.41 12.61 8.89
C THR A 298 -1.95 12.98 8.67
N TRP A 299 -1.04 12.13 9.13
CA TRP A 299 0.39 12.30 8.87
C TRP A 299 0.74 12.15 7.39
N ALA A 300 0.18 11.15 6.70
CA ALA A 300 0.41 10.97 5.26
C ALA A 300 -0.06 12.19 4.43
N GLY A 301 -1.20 12.77 4.80
CA GLY A 301 -1.71 14.01 4.22
C GLY A 301 -0.77 15.19 4.45
N ALA A 302 -0.26 15.35 5.68
CA ALA A 302 0.73 16.39 6.00
C ALA A 302 2.04 16.22 5.23
N PHE A 303 2.59 15.00 5.14
CA PHE A 303 3.77 14.73 4.33
C PHE A 303 3.52 15.02 2.84
N SER A 304 2.34 14.68 2.33
CA SER A 304 1.96 14.96 0.94
C SER A 304 1.81 16.47 0.70
N ALA A 305 1.24 17.21 1.66
CA ALA A 305 1.14 18.67 1.59
C ALA A 305 2.52 19.33 1.60
N PHE A 306 3.43 18.84 2.45
CA PHE A 306 4.82 19.28 2.50
C PHE A 306 5.57 18.97 1.20
N ALA A 307 5.38 17.78 0.63
CA ALA A 307 5.96 17.44 -0.66
C ALA A 307 5.43 18.37 -1.76
N PHE A 308 4.12 18.64 -1.77
CA PHE A 308 3.52 19.52 -2.76
C PHE A 308 4.10 20.94 -2.69
N ILE A 309 4.12 21.57 -1.51
CA ILE A 309 4.68 22.92 -1.34
C ILE A 309 6.18 22.96 -1.66
N TYR A 310 6.94 21.93 -1.28
CA TYR A 310 8.37 21.86 -1.59
C TYR A 310 8.60 21.87 -3.10
N ASN A 311 7.85 21.05 -3.84
CA ASN A 311 7.95 20.99 -5.30
C ASN A 311 7.57 22.32 -5.95
N GLU A 312 6.52 23.00 -5.46
CA GLU A 312 6.08 24.29 -6.03
C GLU A 312 7.03 25.46 -5.71
N PHE A 313 7.70 25.46 -4.56
CA PHE A 313 8.57 26.56 -4.14
C PHE A 313 10.04 26.35 -4.52
N VAL A 314 10.55 25.13 -4.38
CA VAL A 314 11.96 24.81 -4.58
C VAL A 314 12.22 24.34 -6.01
N GLY A 315 11.24 23.69 -6.66
CA GLY A 315 11.37 23.21 -8.04
C GLY A 315 12.36 22.04 -8.20
N VAL A 316 12.94 21.53 -7.12
CA VAL A 316 13.79 20.34 -7.13
C VAL A 316 12.91 19.14 -6.76
N PRO A 317 12.74 18.14 -7.64
CA PRO A 317 11.94 16.97 -7.34
C PRO A 317 12.56 16.18 -6.17
N ILE A 318 11.79 15.93 -5.10
CA ILE A 318 12.21 14.96 -4.07
C ILE A 318 12.13 13.57 -4.69
N ASN A 319 13.26 13.01 -5.11
CA ASN A 319 13.31 11.67 -5.66
C ASN A 319 13.25 10.63 -4.53
N PHE A 320 12.06 10.40 -3.98
CA PHE A 320 11.82 9.42 -2.91
C PHE A 320 12.29 8.02 -3.29
N LYS A 321 12.16 7.63 -4.57
CA LYS A 321 12.61 6.31 -5.03
C LYS A 321 14.11 6.15 -4.85
N ARG A 322 14.89 7.18 -5.21
CA ARG A 322 16.35 7.17 -5.03
C ARG A 322 16.71 7.23 -3.56
N THR A 323 16.14 8.16 -2.78
CA THR A 323 16.48 8.31 -1.35
C THR A 323 16.12 7.06 -0.55
N PHE A 324 14.93 6.49 -0.76
CA PHE A 324 14.51 5.27 -0.08
C PHE A 324 15.36 4.08 -0.52
N ARG A 325 15.58 3.90 -1.84
CA ARG A 325 16.46 2.83 -2.33
C ARG A 325 17.87 2.98 -1.77
N ASP A 326 18.43 4.17 -1.74
CA ASP A 326 19.80 4.39 -1.30
C ASP A 326 19.93 4.30 0.24
N SER A 327 18.85 4.59 0.99
CA SER A 327 18.78 4.43 2.46
C SER A 327 18.59 2.98 2.89
N PHE A 328 17.87 2.18 2.10
CA PHE A 328 17.63 0.75 2.36
C PHE A 328 18.49 -0.19 1.53
N ALA A 329 19.33 0.34 0.64
CA ALA A 329 20.39 -0.42 0.01
C ALA A 329 21.40 -0.75 1.11
N VAL A 330 21.24 -1.93 1.70
CA VAL A 330 22.31 -2.60 2.43
C VAL A 330 23.48 -2.65 1.45
N ARG A 331 24.47 -1.78 1.66
CA ARG A 331 25.75 -1.87 0.94
C ARG A 331 26.37 -3.18 1.39
N TRP A 332 26.08 -4.24 0.64
CA TRP A 332 26.83 -5.47 0.71
C TRP A 332 28.21 -5.13 0.14
N ASN A 333 29.08 -4.59 0.99
CA ASN A 333 30.51 -4.61 0.75
C ASN A 333 30.90 -6.08 0.81
N GLY A 334 30.71 -6.79 -0.29
CA GLY A 334 31.35 -8.06 -0.51
C GLY A 334 32.83 -7.77 -0.49
N GLY A 335 33.45 -7.98 0.67
CA GLY A 335 34.88 -7.90 0.82
C GLY A 335 35.50 -8.84 -0.21
N GLU A 336 36.34 -8.26 -1.07
CA GLU A 336 37.46 -8.99 -1.63
C GLU A 336 38.25 -9.53 -0.43
N VAL A 337 38.11 -10.82 -0.15
CA VAL A 337 38.99 -11.59 0.73
C VAL A 337 39.64 -12.65 -0.12
#